data_AF-A0A2V6Q277-F1
#
_entry.id   AF-A0A2V6Q277-F1
#
_cell.length_a   1.000
_cell.length_b   1.000
_cell.length_c   1.000
_cell.angle_alpha   90.00
_cell.angle_beta   90.00
_cell.angle_gamma   90.00
#
_symmetry.space_group_name_H-M   'P 1'
#
loop_
_entity.id
_entity.type
_entity.pdbx_description
1 polymer ?
#
loop_
_entity_poly.entity_id
_entity_poly.type
_entity_poly.pdbx_seq_one_letter_code
_entity_poly.pdbx_strand_id
1 'polypeptide(L)'
;MVGAAGERDREILGLVARLERDRTLHHAHFSAFQPVVGTPFEHLAATPATRELRLYQAEHLLREYGFAFEELLFAADGNLPLDEDPKTAWAEQHPEIFPLDLATASRELLLRVPGLGPTTVTTLLRERRRVVLRDARDLRRLGVDTARAAYFL
;
A
#
# COMPACT_ATOMS: atom_id res chain seq x y z
N MET A 1 4.60 -18.85 -0.47
CA MET A 1 3.25 -19.25 -0.94
C MET A 1 2.27 -18.84 0.12
N VAL A 2 1.12 -18.28 -0.24
CA VAL A 2 0.15 -17.73 0.72
C VAL A 2 -1.19 -18.44 0.60
N GLY A 3 -1.81 -18.75 1.73
CA GLY A 3 -3.14 -19.36 1.81
C GLY A 3 -3.18 -20.89 1.70
N ALA A 4 -2.03 -21.56 1.66
CA ALA A 4 -1.96 -23.01 1.64
C ALA A 4 -2.20 -23.64 3.02
N ALA A 5 -1.81 -22.96 4.11
CA ALA A 5 -1.92 -23.48 5.48
C ALA A 5 -2.85 -22.63 6.38
N GLY A 6 -3.66 -21.75 5.80
CA GLY A 6 -4.58 -20.89 6.55
C GLY A 6 -3.91 -19.73 7.28
N GLU A 7 -2.71 -19.33 6.84
CA GLU A 7 -1.99 -18.19 7.40
C GLU A 7 -2.78 -16.89 7.21
N ARG A 8 -2.75 -16.00 8.20
CA ARG A 8 -3.42 -14.69 8.11
C ARG A 8 -2.47 -13.63 7.57
N ASP A 9 -2.98 -12.67 6.80
CA ASP A 9 -2.14 -11.62 6.21
C ASP A 9 -1.38 -10.81 7.27
N ARG A 10 -2.01 -10.56 8.43
CA ARG A 10 -1.35 -9.90 9.57
C ARG A 10 -0.11 -10.65 10.08
N GLU A 11 -0.12 -11.98 10.05
CA GLU A 11 0.99 -12.81 10.52
C GLU A 11 2.12 -12.80 9.48
N ILE A 12 1.75 -12.94 8.21
CA ILE A 12 2.67 -12.89 7.07
C ILE A 12 3.39 -11.53 7.04
N LEU A 13 2.64 -10.44 7.03
CA LEU A 13 3.19 -9.08 6.95
C LEU A 13 3.96 -8.71 8.22
N GLY A 14 3.51 -9.16 9.40
CA GLY A 14 4.24 -8.95 10.64
C GLY A 14 5.61 -9.62 10.63
N LEU A 15 5.70 -10.85 10.11
CA LEU A 15 6.97 -11.55 9.94
C LEU A 15 7.86 -10.85 8.89
N VAL A 16 7.32 -10.51 7.72
CA VAL A 16 8.05 -9.82 6.66
C VAL A 16 8.62 -8.50 7.17
N ALA A 17 7.80 -7.65 7.80
CA ALA A 17 8.20 -6.37 8.35
C ALA A 17 9.33 -6.50 9.38
N ARG A 18 9.28 -7.55 10.22
CA ARG A 18 10.36 -7.85 11.18
C ARG A 18 11.65 -8.25 10.47
N LEU A 19 11.58 -9.18 9.53
CA LEU A 19 12.77 -9.69 8.82
C LEU A 19 13.46 -8.61 7.98
N GLU A 20 12.70 -7.71 7.37
CA GLU A 20 13.22 -6.57 6.62
C GLU A 20 13.87 -5.54 7.55
N ARG A 21 13.23 -5.24 8.69
CA ARG A 21 13.82 -4.37 9.74
C ARG A 21 15.15 -4.92 10.25
N ASP A 22 15.22 -6.24 10.46
CA ASP A 22 16.42 -6.95 10.89
C ASP A 22 17.46 -7.10 9.75
N ARG A 23 17.16 -6.61 8.55
CA ARG A 23 17.99 -6.71 7.33
C ARG A 23 18.33 -8.15 6.94
N THR A 24 17.49 -9.09 7.33
CA THR A 24 17.62 -10.52 7.00
C THR A 24 16.82 -10.90 5.76
N LEU A 25 15.90 -10.03 5.33
CA LEU A 25 15.13 -10.15 4.10
C LEU A 25 15.32 -8.87 3.28
N HIS A 26 15.65 -9.04 1.99
CA HIS A 26 15.79 -7.89 1.07
C HIS A 26 14.43 -7.47 0.48
N HIS A 27 13.58 -8.44 0.16
CA HIS A 27 12.19 -8.23 -0.26
C HIS A 27 11.41 -9.55 -0.16
N ALA A 28 10.14 -9.46 0.18
CA ALA A 28 9.25 -10.62 0.18
C ALA A 28 8.72 -10.96 -1.22
N HIS A 29 8.51 -12.25 -1.48
CA HIS A 29 7.77 -12.74 -2.64
C HIS A 29 6.52 -13.49 -2.18
N PHE A 30 5.36 -12.95 -2.54
CA PHE A 30 4.07 -13.60 -2.35
C PHE A 30 3.66 -14.34 -3.61
N SER A 31 2.98 -15.46 -3.44
CA SER A 31 2.43 -16.26 -4.52
C SER A 31 1.19 -16.96 -4.00
N ALA A 32 0.03 -16.63 -4.58
CA ALA A 32 -1.25 -17.22 -4.23
C ALA A 32 -1.23 -18.73 -4.47
N PHE A 33 -1.65 -19.50 -3.47
CA PHE A 33 -1.77 -20.95 -3.61
C PHE A 33 -2.71 -21.33 -4.76
N GLN A 34 -2.25 -22.26 -5.60
CA GLN A 34 -3.03 -22.89 -6.65
C GLN A 34 -2.97 -24.41 -6.44
N PRO A 35 -4.11 -25.11 -6.34
CA PRO A 35 -4.13 -26.55 -6.19
C PRO A 35 -3.62 -27.20 -7.48
N VAL A 36 -2.78 -28.22 -7.33
CA VAL A 36 -2.21 -28.99 -8.43
C VAL A 36 -2.65 -30.44 -8.27
N VAL A 37 -3.22 -31.01 -9.34
CA VAL A 37 -3.66 -32.41 -9.38
C VAL A 37 -2.50 -33.35 -9.08
N GLY A 38 -2.74 -34.36 -8.24
CA GLY A 38 -1.74 -35.33 -7.80
C GLY A 38 -0.83 -34.84 -6.66
N THR A 39 -1.16 -33.70 -6.03
CA THR A 39 -0.48 -33.23 -4.82
C THR A 39 -1.36 -33.42 -3.58
N PRO A 40 -0.78 -33.53 -2.37
CA PRO A 40 -1.58 -33.62 -1.14
C PRO A 40 -2.55 -32.45 -0.90
N PHE A 41 -2.37 -31.35 -1.63
CA PHE A 41 -3.17 -30.13 -1.53
C PHE A 41 -4.16 -29.94 -2.69
N GLU A 42 -4.35 -30.95 -3.54
CA GLU A 42 -5.23 -30.85 -4.71
C GLU A 42 -6.69 -30.53 -4.36
N HIS A 43 -7.13 -30.87 -3.15
CA HIS A 43 -8.50 -30.62 -2.66
C HIS A 43 -8.67 -29.26 -1.97
N LEU A 44 -7.59 -28.49 -1.78
CA LEU A 44 -7.68 -27.18 -1.14
C LEU A 44 -8.21 -26.12 -2.11
N ALA A 45 -8.87 -25.11 -1.56
CA ALA A 45 -9.35 -23.97 -2.35
C ALA A 45 -8.16 -23.14 -2.85
N ALA A 46 -8.24 -22.70 -4.11
CA ALA A 46 -7.29 -21.74 -4.66
C ALA A 46 -7.37 -20.42 -3.91
N THR A 47 -6.21 -19.80 -3.67
CA THR A 47 -6.15 -18.46 -3.10
C THR A 47 -6.42 -17.43 -4.20
N PRO A 48 -7.27 -16.42 -3.95
CA PRO A 48 -7.51 -15.34 -4.91
C PRO A 48 -6.22 -14.58 -5.24
N ALA A 49 -5.98 -14.30 -6.53
CA ALA A 49 -4.85 -13.49 -6.97
C ALA A 49 -4.90 -12.05 -6.39
N THR A 50 -6.10 -11.55 -6.07
CA THR A 50 -6.27 -10.28 -5.38
C THR A 50 -5.62 -10.26 -4.01
N ARG A 51 -5.62 -11.38 -3.27
CA ARG A 51 -4.94 -11.47 -1.97
C ARG A 51 -3.43 -11.31 -2.11
N GLU A 52 -2.83 -11.94 -3.12
CA GLU A 52 -1.41 -11.77 -3.45
C GLU A 52 -1.11 -10.29 -3.78
N LEU A 53 -1.93 -9.66 -4.61
CA LEU A 53 -1.81 -8.24 -4.93
C LEU A 53 -1.85 -7.36 -3.66
N ARG A 54 -2.80 -7.61 -2.75
CA ARG A 54 -2.94 -6.85 -1.50
C ARG A 54 -1.72 -6.98 -0.60
N LEU A 55 -1.15 -8.17 -0.50
CA LEU A 55 0.09 -8.40 0.26
C LEU A 55 1.28 -7.61 -0.32
N TYR A 56 1.45 -7.61 -1.66
CA TYR A 56 2.48 -6.80 -2.29
C TYR A 56 2.24 -5.30 -2.08
N GLN A 57 1.00 -4.83 -2.18
CA GLN A 57 0.67 -3.43 -1.94
C GLN A 57 0.98 -3.03 -0.49
N ALA A 58 0.58 -3.84 0.48
CA ALA A 58 0.83 -3.57 1.90
C ALA A 58 2.33 -3.60 2.24
N GLU A 59 3.09 -4.59 1.76
CA GLU A 59 4.55 -4.63 1.92
C GLU A 59 5.20 -3.37 1.33
N HIS A 60 4.78 -2.95 0.15
CA HIS A 60 5.31 -1.75 -0.50
C HIS A 60 5.04 -0.48 0.32
N LEU A 61 3.88 -0.38 1.00
CA LEU A 61 3.60 0.74 1.90
C LEU A 61 4.57 0.78 3.09
N LEU A 62 4.86 -0.38 3.69
CA LEU A 62 5.81 -0.47 4.79
C LEU A 62 7.22 -0.06 4.34
N ARG A 63 7.67 -0.56 3.18
CA ARG A 63 9.04 -0.37 2.72
C ARG A 63 9.32 1.01 2.13
N GLU A 64 8.43 1.51 1.29
CA GLU A 64 8.71 2.70 0.44
C GLU A 64 7.90 3.95 0.85
N TYR A 65 6.76 3.77 1.52
CA TYR A 65 5.89 4.87 1.96
C TYR A 65 6.07 5.25 3.43
N GLY A 66 6.81 4.46 4.19
CA GLY A 66 7.04 4.70 5.62
C GLY A 66 5.78 4.49 6.46
N PHE A 67 4.89 3.58 6.06
CA PHE A 67 3.83 3.10 6.93
C PHE A 67 4.42 2.24 8.05
N ALA A 68 3.91 2.41 9.26
CA ALA A 68 4.09 1.47 10.34
C ALA A 68 3.16 0.27 10.15
N PHE A 69 3.52 -0.88 10.74
CA PHE A 69 2.72 -2.10 10.63
C PHE A 69 1.33 -1.92 11.25
N GLU A 70 1.25 -1.16 12.33
CA GLU A 70 0.03 -0.84 13.06
C GLU A 70 -0.94 0.04 12.25
N GLU A 71 -0.46 0.67 11.18
CA GLU A 71 -1.27 1.48 10.28
C GLU A 71 -1.93 0.64 9.19
N LEU A 72 -1.53 -0.63 9.01
CA LEU A 72 -2.22 -1.51 8.07
C LEU A 72 -3.58 -1.94 8.63
N LEU A 73 -4.62 -1.77 7.81
CA LEU A 73 -5.99 -2.13 8.18
C LEU A 73 -6.25 -3.60 7.86
N PHE A 74 -6.47 -4.40 8.91
CA PHE A 74 -6.87 -5.80 8.81
C PHE A 74 -8.33 -5.96 9.21
N ALA A 75 -9.05 -6.84 8.51
CA ALA A 75 -10.38 -7.26 8.89
C ALA A 75 -10.34 -8.14 10.16
N ALA A 76 -11.52 -8.46 10.71
CA ALA A 76 -11.64 -9.26 11.94
C ALA A 76 -11.02 -10.65 11.84
N ASP A 77 -10.94 -11.22 10.62
CA ASP A 77 -10.30 -12.50 10.34
C ASP A 77 -8.76 -12.40 10.26
N GLY A 78 -8.20 -11.18 10.32
CA GLY A 78 -6.78 -10.90 10.23
C GLY A 78 -6.21 -10.80 8.82
N ASN A 79 -7.07 -10.76 7.80
CA ASN A 79 -6.67 -10.58 6.41
C ASN A 79 -6.87 -9.14 5.94
N LEU A 80 -6.20 -8.78 4.84
CA LEU A 80 -6.42 -7.50 4.18
C LEU A 80 -7.76 -7.53 3.41
N PRO A 81 -8.53 -6.42 3.38
CA PRO A 81 -9.67 -6.29 2.49
C PRO A 81 -9.27 -6.56 1.02
N LEU A 82 -10.03 -7.40 0.33
CA LEU A 82 -9.71 -7.76 -1.06
C LEU A 82 -10.24 -6.75 -2.07
N ASP A 83 -11.33 -6.07 -1.73
CA ASP A 83 -12.03 -5.07 -2.54
C ASP A 83 -11.33 -3.71 -2.53
N GLU A 84 -10.54 -3.40 -1.49
CA GLU A 84 -9.95 -2.07 -1.32
C GLU A 84 -8.41 -2.04 -1.29
N ASP A 85 -7.82 -1.06 -1.97
CA ASP A 85 -6.37 -0.81 -1.91
C ASP A 85 -5.95 -0.37 -0.50
N PRO A 86 -4.92 -0.98 0.13
CA PRO A 86 -4.58 -0.71 1.53
C PRO A 86 -4.29 0.76 1.83
N LYS A 87 -3.75 1.51 0.86
CA LYS A 87 -3.46 2.94 1.01
C LYS A 87 -4.73 3.79 0.94
N THR A 88 -5.64 3.46 0.02
CA THR A 88 -6.96 4.09 -0.04
C THR A 88 -7.75 3.80 1.22
N ALA A 89 -7.82 2.54 1.65
CA ALA A 89 -8.51 2.13 2.87
C ALA A 89 -8.01 2.92 4.09
N TRP A 90 -6.69 3.07 4.23
CA TRP A 90 -6.13 3.87 5.31
C TRP A 90 -6.57 5.33 5.24
N ALA A 91 -6.53 5.93 4.06
CA ALA A 91 -6.89 7.34 3.89
C ALA A 91 -8.39 7.59 4.15
N GLU A 92 -9.27 6.67 3.75
CA GLU A 92 -10.71 6.76 4.03
C GLU A 92 -11.04 6.62 5.52
N GLN A 93 -10.26 5.84 6.28
CA GLN A 93 -10.42 5.71 7.74
C GLN A 93 -9.82 6.87 8.55
N HIS A 94 -9.08 7.78 7.92
CA HIS A 94 -8.47 8.95 8.58
C HIS A 94 -8.89 10.26 7.90
N PRO A 95 -10.21 10.55 7.80
CA PRO A 95 -10.69 11.75 7.12
C PRO A 95 -10.24 13.06 7.80
N GLU A 96 -9.88 13.03 9.08
CA GLU A 96 -9.35 14.17 9.83
C GLU A 96 -8.01 14.70 9.32
N ILE A 97 -7.29 13.90 8.52
CA ILE A 97 -6.00 14.27 7.92
C ILE A 97 -6.20 15.04 6.61
N PHE A 98 -7.36 14.88 5.96
CA PHE A 98 -7.61 15.38 4.61
C PHE A 98 -8.67 16.49 4.60
N PRO A 99 -8.67 17.38 3.59
CA PRO A 99 -7.71 17.47 2.49
C PRO A 99 -6.37 18.09 2.92
N LEU A 100 -5.29 17.73 2.21
CA LEU A 100 -3.94 18.24 2.47
C LEU A 100 -3.55 19.36 1.52
N ASP A 101 -3.12 20.49 2.07
CA ASP A 101 -2.51 21.56 1.30
C ASP A 101 -1.12 21.16 0.77
N LEU A 102 -1.00 20.99 -0.54
CA LEU A 102 0.25 20.63 -1.22
C LEU A 102 1.42 21.59 -0.96
N ALA A 103 1.15 22.86 -0.68
CA ALA A 103 2.19 23.85 -0.41
C ALA A 103 2.89 23.61 0.93
N THR A 104 2.15 23.12 1.92
CA THR A 104 2.58 23.08 3.32
C THR A 104 2.73 21.68 3.89
N ALA A 105 1.98 20.69 3.36
CA ALA A 105 1.97 19.31 3.87
C ALA A 105 3.38 18.70 3.92
N SER A 106 3.63 17.87 4.94
CA SER A 106 4.90 17.18 5.10
C SER A 106 5.06 16.06 4.06
N ARG A 107 6.28 15.54 3.90
CA ARG A 107 6.53 14.40 3.00
C ARG A 107 5.71 13.17 3.43
N GLU A 108 5.67 12.93 4.73
CA GLU A 108 5.01 11.78 5.35
C GLU A 108 3.50 11.82 5.08
N LEU A 109 2.87 12.99 5.28
CA LEU A 109 1.44 13.17 4.99
C LEU A 109 1.13 13.06 3.50
N LEU A 110 1.95 13.64 2.63
CA LEU A 110 1.78 13.51 1.17
C LEU A 110 1.89 12.06 0.70
N LEU A 111 2.73 11.24 1.35
CA LEU A 111 2.82 9.81 1.07
C LEU A 111 1.58 9.02 1.52
N ARG A 112 0.67 9.61 2.30
CA ARG A 112 -0.61 8.98 2.65
C ARG A 112 -1.71 9.22 1.63
N VAL A 113 -1.58 10.25 0.80
CA VAL A 113 -2.56 10.58 -0.24
C VAL A 113 -2.62 9.48 -1.33
N PRO A 114 -3.77 8.82 -1.56
CA PRO A 114 -3.95 7.91 -2.68
C PRO A 114 -3.63 8.59 -4.03
N GLY A 115 -2.89 7.91 -4.89
CA GLY A 115 -2.44 8.48 -6.18
C GLY A 115 -1.12 9.26 -6.14
N LEU A 116 -0.52 9.47 -4.95
CA LEU A 116 0.83 10.02 -4.81
C LEU A 116 1.83 8.91 -4.46
N GLY A 117 2.82 8.66 -5.33
CA GLY A 117 3.94 7.75 -5.07
C GLY A 117 5.21 8.45 -4.55
N PRO A 118 6.24 7.73 -4.06
CA PRO A 118 7.46 8.33 -3.49
C PRO A 118 8.22 9.22 -4.46
N THR A 119 8.33 8.82 -5.73
CA THR A 119 8.95 9.62 -6.79
C THR A 119 8.15 10.89 -7.07
N THR A 120 6.82 10.77 -7.15
CA THR A 120 5.90 11.90 -7.33
C THR A 120 6.02 12.89 -6.18
N VAL A 121 5.96 12.42 -4.93
CA VAL A 121 6.10 13.26 -3.72
C VAL A 121 7.46 13.94 -3.70
N THR A 122 8.54 13.23 -4.00
CA THR A 122 9.90 13.80 -4.05
C THR A 122 9.99 14.92 -5.08
N THR A 123 9.42 14.72 -6.26
CA THR A 123 9.37 15.72 -7.32
C THR A 123 8.51 16.92 -6.90
N LEU A 124 7.33 16.67 -6.34
CA LEU A 124 6.40 17.70 -5.86
C LEU A 124 7.05 18.60 -4.81
N LEU A 125 7.72 18.02 -3.80
CA LEU A 125 8.41 18.76 -2.74
C LEU A 125 9.53 19.67 -3.28
N ARG A 126 10.18 19.25 -4.38
CA ARG A 126 11.20 20.06 -5.06
C ARG A 126 10.56 21.21 -5.85
N GLU A 127 9.52 20.92 -6.62
CA GLU A 127 8.89 21.90 -7.51
C GLU A 127 8.07 22.94 -6.75
N ARG A 128 7.40 22.58 -5.65
CA ARG A 128 6.58 23.53 -4.86
C ARG A 128 7.38 24.69 -4.26
N ARG A 129 8.72 24.56 -4.18
CA ARG A 129 9.62 25.64 -3.75
C ARG A 129 9.92 26.66 -4.85
N ARG A 130 9.65 26.31 -6.11
CA ARG A 130 10.04 27.06 -7.31
C ARG A 130 8.84 27.58 -8.08
N VAL A 131 7.72 26.85 -8.04
CA VAL A 131 6.54 27.10 -8.85
C VAL A 131 5.29 26.97 -8.01
N VAL A 132 4.31 27.83 -8.27
CA VAL A 132 2.95 27.70 -7.74
C VAL A 132 2.21 26.66 -8.57
N LEU A 133 1.80 25.55 -7.97
CA LEU A 133 0.95 24.54 -8.58
C LEU A 133 -0.47 25.10 -8.65
N ARG A 134 -1.03 25.29 -9.85
CA ARG A 134 -2.30 26.01 -10.02
C ARG A 134 -3.50 25.12 -10.25
N ASP A 135 -3.30 24.01 -10.96
CA ASP A 135 -4.40 23.13 -11.34
C ASP A 135 -3.98 21.66 -11.50
N ALA A 136 -4.97 20.79 -11.72
CA ALA A 136 -4.78 19.35 -11.90
C ALA A 136 -3.88 18.97 -13.10
N ARG A 137 -3.66 19.86 -14.08
CA ARG A 137 -2.71 19.60 -15.18
C ARG A 137 -1.28 19.71 -14.70
N ASP A 138 -0.99 20.66 -13.80
CA ASP A 138 0.32 20.77 -13.18
C ASP A 138 0.62 19.52 -12.34
N LEU A 139 -0.36 19.03 -11.57
CA LEU A 139 -0.22 17.80 -10.79
C LEU A 139 0.01 16.56 -11.66
N ARG A 140 -0.75 16.41 -12.76
CA ARG A 140 -0.56 15.31 -13.71
C ARG A 140 0.82 15.32 -14.36
N ARG A 141 1.37 16.50 -14.66
CA ARG A 141 2.75 16.63 -15.18
C ARG A 141 3.81 16.15 -14.18
N LEU A 142 3.52 16.22 -12.88
CA LEU A 142 4.39 15.70 -11.82
C LEU A 142 4.19 14.20 -11.56
N GLY A 143 3.27 13.54 -12.26
CA GLY A 143 2.95 12.12 -12.07
C GLY A 143 1.99 11.85 -10.92
N VAL A 144 1.16 12.84 -10.54
CA VAL A 144 0.03 12.64 -9.62
C VAL A 144 -1.13 12.00 -10.37
N ASP A 145 -1.66 10.89 -9.83
CA ASP A 145 -2.95 10.37 -10.25
C ASP A 145 -4.06 11.25 -9.65
N THR A 146 -4.47 12.27 -10.40
CA THR A 146 -5.47 13.23 -9.94
C THR A 146 -6.86 12.61 -9.78
N ALA A 147 -7.16 11.49 -10.43
CA ALA A 147 -8.46 10.84 -10.26
C ALA A 147 -8.57 10.23 -8.85
N ARG A 148 -7.48 9.62 -8.36
CA ARG A 148 -7.40 9.07 -7.00
C ARG A 148 -7.11 10.13 -5.94
N ALA A 149 -6.34 11.16 -6.27
CA ALA A 149 -5.90 12.16 -5.30
C ALA A 149 -6.88 13.31 -5.06
N ALA A 150 -7.82 13.58 -5.99
CA ALA A 150 -8.63 14.81 -5.96
C ALA A 150 -9.47 15.00 -4.69
N TYR A 151 -9.91 13.93 -4.03
CA TYR A 151 -10.69 14.03 -2.79
C TYR A 151 -9.81 14.39 -1.57
N PHE A 152 -8.52 14.08 -1.63
CA PHE A 152 -7.59 14.14 -0.50
C PHE A 152 -6.67 15.37 -0.53
N LEU A 153 -6.78 16.22 -1.56
CA LEU A 153 -5.93 17.38 -1.83
C LEU A 153 -6.73 18.68 -1.89
#